data_AF-A0A0F0HSZ0-F1
#
_entry.id   AF-A0A0F0HSZ0-F1
#
_cell.length_a   1.000
_cell.length_b   1.000
_cell.length_c   1.000
_cell.angle_alpha   90.00
_cell.angle_beta   90.00
_cell.angle_gamma   90.00
#
_symmetry.space_group_name_H-M   'P 1'
#
loop_
_entity.id
_entity.type
_entity.pdbx_description
1 polymer ?
#
loop_
_entity_poly.entity_id
_entity_poly.type
_entity_poly.pdbx_seq_one_letter_code
_entity_poly.pdbx_strand_id
1 'polypeptide(L)'
;MNAPAPAAGVRLVSLTSWSFTSEPDSGIGFGDLAQYLATTDGKTPRDAEELRLRLPVSAPASPSDHQREALDRMAGGAVALPQRLETGERTVAFHRGPLTARPARELPKPAATRLESSGEALIYLEKYGVFDTAYAAAFTAGRTLALADAEFRSALLEFRSTARSAVRRLASHPELAGRAVAARQLTAPLSFEAFDRLLLDGDGTRFARAVNQAGPQLRAGLHRTATARRPRTVSGVRALLSQPSVATLLTQAAGDEFRTVTDWLDRLRRLEMLGFEHLVPDSRMLPAESIRFAYVDPCWVRAAVDGALSIGVGHALDADLNQLATTGGPVPACAVLIRSDLVPNWPQAIVTAYADTTVIEPLRSTVYGTDIRLLLYPQVIDRFELAEPPRGICFGIGEVGTLQLRRISGDRIGYPVEGAAGEFPPENSFDRFDRFRRFLRPNDPDNPTDPDVLNVYGPGDPLVPALSQAHDVQQLSSAQFALQMINAPQAQTFSYRP
;
A
#
# COMPACT_ATOMS: atom_id res chain seq x y z
N MET A 1 -39.42 28.74 -40.20
CA MET A 1 -39.62 30.20 -40.22
C MET A 1 -38.24 30.85 -40.11
N ASN A 2 -37.65 31.26 -41.24
CA ASN A 2 -36.37 31.95 -41.29
C ASN A 2 -36.64 33.42 -41.63
N ALA A 3 -36.92 34.23 -40.61
CA ALA A 3 -36.88 35.67 -40.76
C ALA A 3 -35.42 36.13 -40.62
N PRO A 4 -34.92 37.05 -41.47
CA PRO A 4 -33.57 37.57 -41.35
C PRO A 4 -33.39 38.33 -40.02
N ALA A 5 -32.18 38.29 -39.45
CA ALA A 5 -31.85 38.97 -38.21
C ALA A 5 -32.08 40.49 -38.34
N PRO A 6 -32.64 41.19 -37.32
CA PRO A 6 -32.94 42.61 -37.40
C PRO A 6 -31.69 43.47 -37.59
N ALA A 7 -31.74 44.44 -38.50
CA ALA A 7 -30.62 45.37 -38.79
C ALA A 7 -30.19 46.24 -37.60
N ALA A 8 -31.04 46.37 -36.57
CA ALA A 8 -30.76 47.14 -35.35
C ALA A 8 -30.01 46.35 -34.26
N GLY A 9 -29.67 45.08 -34.53
CA GLY A 9 -29.02 44.18 -33.55
C GLY A 9 -30.00 43.61 -32.52
N VAL A 10 -29.58 42.54 -31.84
CA VAL A 10 -30.37 41.87 -30.78
C VAL A 10 -29.78 42.27 -29.42
N ARG A 11 -30.62 42.77 -28.51
CA ARG A 11 -30.22 43.00 -27.11
C ARG A 11 -30.40 41.71 -26.33
N LEU A 12 -29.30 41.07 -25.97
CA LEU A 12 -29.29 39.89 -25.11
C LEU A 12 -29.01 40.33 -23.66
N VAL A 13 -29.83 39.88 -22.71
CA VAL A 13 -29.57 40.07 -21.28
C VAL A 13 -28.94 38.78 -20.76
N SER A 14 -27.65 38.82 -20.39
CA SER A 14 -26.99 37.70 -19.73
C SER A 14 -27.22 37.79 -18.22
N LEU A 15 -27.93 36.81 -17.66
CA LEU A 15 -28.20 36.75 -16.21
C LEU A 15 -27.04 36.16 -15.42
N THR A 16 -26.08 35.54 -16.10
CA THR A 16 -24.88 34.93 -15.50
C THR A 16 -23.65 35.27 -16.34
N SER A 17 -22.51 35.47 -15.69
CA SER A 17 -21.21 35.64 -16.34
C SER A 17 -20.21 34.67 -15.74
N TRP A 18 -19.41 34.07 -16.60
CA TRP A 18 -18.36 33.13 -16.24
C TRP A 18 -17.09 33.63 -16.92
N SER A 19 -15.98 33.64 -16.20
CA SER A 19 -14.66 33.88 -16.77
C SER A 19 -13.83 32.62 -16.56
N PHE A 20 -13.16 32.18 -17.61
CA PHE A 20 -12.17 31.12 -17.54
C PHE A 20 -10.83 31.69 -18.02
N THR A 21 -9.75 31.20 -17.42
CA THR A 21 -8.40 31.43 -17.92
C THR A 21 -8.01 30.16 -18.67
N SER A 22 -7.69 30.30 -19.96
CA SER A 22 -7.07 29.22 -20.71
C SER A 22 -5.57 29.35 -20.52
N GLU A 23 -4.95 28.34 -19.93
CA GLU A 23 -3.50 28.19 -20.01
C GLU A 23 -3.16 27.58 -21.37
N PRO A 24 -2.02 27.92 -22.00
CA PRO A 24 -1.55 27.19 -23.17
C PRO A 24 -1.42 25.71 -22.84
N ASP A 25 -1.97 24.86 -23.71
CA ASP A 25 -1.81 23.41 -23.59
C ASP A 25 -0.31 23.07 -23.67
N SER A 26 0.21 22.38 -22.66
CA SER A 26 1.58 21.87 -22.68
C SER A 26 1.79 20.81 -23.75
N GLY A 27 0.70 20.29 -24.33
CA GLY A 27 0.68 19.19 -25.30
C GLY A 27 0.96 17.83 -24.66
N ILE A 28 0.93 17.74 -23.32
CA ILE A 28 1.12 16.51 -22.56
C ILE A 28 -0.10 16.32 -21.67
N GLY A 29 -0.95 15.37 -22.03
CA GLY A 29 -2.12 15.04 -21.23
C GLY A 29 -2.03 13.68 -20.54
N PHE A 30 -3.19 13.17 -20.10
CA PHE A 30 -3.24 11.96 -19.29
C PHE A 30 -2.69 10.76 -20.07
N GLY A 31 -3.07 10.66 -21.35
CA GLY A 31 -2.72 9.56 -22.23
C GLY A 31 -1.23 9.50 -22.48
N ASP A 32 -0.61 10.64 -22.77
CA ASP A 32 0.83 10.74 -22.96
C ASP A 32 1.59 10.26 -21.71
N LEU A 33 1.27 10.79 -20.53
CA LEU A 33 1.96 10.40 -19.30
C LEU A 33 1.72 8.92 -18.97
N ALA A 34 0.49 8.43 -19.12
CA ALA A 34 0.16 7.02 -18.89
C ALA A 34 0.90 6.09 -19.87
N GLN A 35 1.08 6.53 -21.11
CA GLN A 35 1.88 5.85 -22.12
C GLN A 35 3.37 5.86 -21.77
N TYR A 36 3.91 6.96 -21.24
CA TYR A 36 5.29 7.03 -20.77
C TYR A 36 5.57 6.14 -19.55
N LEU A 37 4.57 5.87 -18.71
CA LEU A 37 4.70 4.85 -17.66
C LEU A 37 4.95 3.45 -18.26
N ALA A 38 4.31 3.14 -19.40
CA ALA A 38 4.34 1.84 -20.04
C ALA A 38 5.44 1.68 -21.11
N THR A 39 6.05 2.77 -21.57
CA THR A 39 7.00 2.78 -22.70
C THR A 39 8.31 3.49 -22.36
N THR A 40 9.40 3.17 -23.08
CA THR A 40 10.72 3.79 -22.85
C THR A 40 10.88 5.14 -23.55
N ASP A 41 10.23 5.31 -24.70
CA ASP A 41 10.36 6.46 -25.61
C ASP A 41 8.99 7.00 -26.07
N GLY A 42 7.91 6.65 -25.36
CA GLY A 42 6.55 6.93 -25.77
C GLY A 42 5.98 5.94 -26.78
N LYS A 43 6.73 4.92 -27.25
CA LYS A 43 6.26 3.98 -28.27
C LYS A 43 6.60 2.52 -27.97
N THR A 44 7.82 2.28 -27.53
CA THR A 44 8.39 0.95 -27.29
C THR A 44 7.95 0.47 -25.91
N PRO A 45 7.17 -0.63 -25.80
CA PRO A 45 6.76 -1.16 -24.50
C PRO A 45 7.96 -1.51 -23.64
N ARG A 46 7.87 -1.17 -22.34
CA ARG A 46 8.88 -1.56 -21.36
C ARG A 46 8.90 -3.07 -21.18
N ASP A 47 10.10 -3.62 -21.00
CA ASP A 47 10.26 -5.00 -20.59
C ASP A 47 9.61 -5.23 -19.21
N ALA A 48 9.05 -6.42 -18.97
CA ALA A 48 8.43 -6.78 -17.70
C ALA A 48 9.40 -6.61 -16.52
N GLU A 49 10.69 -6.82 -16.74
CA GLU A 49 11.73 -6.64 -15.74
C GLU A 49 12.01 -5.16 -15.42
N GLU A 50 11.73 -4.21 -16.32
CA GLU A 50 11.80 -2.77 -16.03
C GLU A 50 10.62 -2.27 -15.20
N LEU A 51 9.48 -2.97 -15.26
CA LEU A 51 8.30 -2.68 -14.46
C LEU A 51 8.42 -3.20 -13.02
N ARG A 52 9.48 -3.92 -12.66
CA ARG A 52 9.73 -4.41 -11.30
C ARG A 52 10.53 -3.41 -10.47
N LEU A 53 10.27 -3.31 -9.17
CA LEU A 53 11.03 -2.45 -8.25
C LEU A 53 12.45 -2.99 -8.01
N ARG A 54 13.38 -2.67 -8.90
CA ARG A 54 14.80 -3.06 -8.81
C ARG A 54 15.70 -1.99 -9.40
N LEU A 55 16.99 -2.07 -9.09
CA LEU A 55 17.96 -1.15 -9.65
C LEU A 55 18.18 -1.48 -11.13
N PRO A 56 18.17 -0.49 -12.05
CA PRO A 56 18.61 -0.70 -13.41
C PRO A 56 20.14 -0.90 -13.42
N VAL A 57 20.59 -2.10 -13.77
CA VAL A 57 22.01 -2.47 -13.81
C VAL A 57 22.39 -2.97 -15.19
N SER A 58 23.46 -2.41 -15.76
CA SER A 58 24.08 -2.94 -16.97
C SER A 58 24.98 -4.13 -16.60
N ALA A 59 24.61 -5.33 -17.05
CA ALA A 59 25.43 -6.51 -16.85
C ALA A 59 26.68 -6.47 -17.77
N PRO A 60 27.87 -6.88 -17.28
CA PRO A 60 29.04 -7.02 -18.12
C PRO A 60 28.86 -8.19 -19.11
N ALA A 61 29.56 -8.15 -20.25
CA ALA A 61 29.41 -9.15 -21.32
C ALA A 61 29.79 -10.58 -20.90
N SER A 62 30.67 -10.75 -19.91
CA SER A 62 31.08 -12.05 -19.38
C SER A 62 31.25 -11.95 -17.86
N PRO A 63 30.15 -12.05 -17.09
CA PRO A 63 30.20 -11.88 -15.64
C PRO A 63 30.88 -13.08 -14.96
N SER A 64 31.79 -12.80 -14.02
CA SER A 64 32.33 -13.81 -13.11
C SER A 64 31.22 -14.41 -12.22
N ASP A 65 31.48 -15.54 -11.57
CA ASP A 65 30.53 -16.19 -10.65
C ASP A 65 30.06 -15.25 -9.53
N HIS A 66 30.96 -14.40 -9.02
CA HIS A 66 30.64 -13.39 -8.01
C HIS A 66 29.78 -12.26 -8.58
N GLN A 67 30.04 -11.82 -9.81
CA GLN A 67 29.23 -10.82 -10.49
C GLN A 67 27.83 -11.35 -10.81
N ARG A 68 27.70 -12.61 -11.25
CA ARG A 68 26.40 -13.26 -11.51
C ARG A 68 25.53 -13.30 -10.26
N GLU A 69 26.10 -13.68 -9.12
CA GLU A 69 25.39 -13.67 -7.84
C GLU A 69 24.93 -12.25 -7.45
N ALA A 70 25.82 -11.26 -7.55
CA ALA A 70 25.48 -9.89 -7.21
C ALA A 70 24.34 -9.36 -8.11
N LEU A 71 24.43 -9.64 -9.42
CA LEU A 71 23.39 -9.28 -10.39
C LEU A 71 22.06 -9.97 -10.09
N ASP A 72 22.05 -11.24 -9.68
CA ASP A 72 20.81 -11.94 -9.31
C ASP A 72 20.16 -11.34 -8.06
N ARG A 73 20.95 -11.00 -7.03
CA ARG A 73 20.43 -10.28 -5.85
C ARG A 73 19.85 -8.92 -6.21
N MET A 74 20.53 -8.16 -7.05
CA MET A 74 20.06 -6.86 -7.52
C MET A 74 18.80 -7.00 -8.37
N ALA A 75 18.70 -8.06 -9.19
CA ALA A 75 17.49 -8.40 -9.93
C ALA A 75 16.31 -8.75 -9.01
N GLY A 76 16.57 -9.23 -7.80
CA GLY A 76 15.58 -9.43 -6.73
C GLY A 76 15.18 -8.15 -5.98
N GLY A 77 15.80 -7.01 -6.27
CA GLY A 77 15.52 -5.71 -5.65
C GLY A 77 16.50 -5.33 -4.52
N ALA A 78 17.57 -6.10 -4.30
CA ALA A 78 18.60 -5.72 -3.33
C ALA A 78 19.54 -4.64 -3.89
N VAL A 79 20.04 -3.79 -3.01
CA VAL A 79 21.07 -2.78 -3.31
C VAL A 79 22.27 -2.99 -2.40
N ALA A 80 23.47 -2.68 -2.90
CA ALA A 80 24.68 -2.69 -2.08
C ALA A 80 24.88 -1.30 -1.50
N LEU A 81 24.79 -1.18 -0.17
CA LEU A 81 24.91 0.10 0.53
C LEU A 81 25.96 0.00 1.64
N PRO A 82 26.63 1.11 2.00
CA PRO A 82 27.37 1.21 3.24
C PRO A 82 26.40 1.00 4.42
N GLN A 83 26.71 0.03 5.27
CA GLN A 83 25.90 -0.34 6.42
C GLN A 83 26.73 -0.28 7.70
N ARG A 84 26.03 -0.03 8.81
CA ARG A 84 26.60 -0.12 10.15
C ARG A 84 25.91 -1.23 10.92
N LEU A 85 26.70 -2.21 11.36
CA LEU A 85 26.19 -3.34 12.12
C LEU A 85 25.90 -2.93 13.57
N GLU A 86 25.16 -3.76 14.29
CA GLU A 86 24.85 -3.57 15.72
C GLU A 86 26.13 -3.46 16.58
N THR A 87 27.20 -4.12 16.16
CA THR A 87 28.55 -4.04 16.78
C THR A 87 29.22 -2.67 16.59
N GLY A 88 28.68 -1.81 15.71
CA GLY A 88 29.25 -0.51 15.34
C GLY A 88 30.21 -0.55 14.15
N GLU A 89 30.56 -1.75 13.67
CA GLU A 89 31.40 -1.98 12.50
C GLU A 89 30.76 -1.41 11.23
N ARG A 90 31.59 -0.85 10.35
CA ARG A 90 31.19 -0.35 9.04
C ARG A 90 31.52 -1.39 7.99
N THR A 91 30.54 -1.77 7.18
CA THR A 91 30.70 -2.74 6.10
C THR A 91 29.91 -2.32 4.87
N VAL A 92 30.15 -2.97 3.74
CA VAL A 92 29.23 -2.92 2.60
C VAL A 92 28.40 -4.18 2.67
N ALA A 93 27.08 -4.03 2.62
CA ALA A 93 26.16 -5.15 2.70
C ALA A 93 25.05 -5.00 1.67
N PHE A 94 24.50 -6.14 1.25
CA PHE A 94 23.22 -6.12 0.56
C PHE A 94 22.14 -5.66 1.53
N HIS A 95 21.26 -4.82 1.02
CA HIS A 95 20.14 -4.27 1.75
C HIS A 95 18.92 -4.22 0.83
N ARG A 96 17.74 -4.45 1.42
CA ARG A 96 16.46 -4.23 0.77
C ARG A 96 15.41 -3.88 1.81
N GLY A 97 14.42 -3.13 1.36
CA GLY A 97 13.20 -2.84 2.10
C GLY A 97 12.22 -4.01 2.17
N PRO A 98 10.98 -3.74 2.61
CA PRO A 98 9.88 -4.71 2.55
C PRO A 98 9.42 -5.01 1.13
N LEU A 99 9.77 -4.17 0.15
CA LEU A 99 9.35 -4.32 -1.24
C LEU A 99 10.43 -5.05 -2.07
N THR A 100 10.05 -6.12 -2.75
CA THR A 100 10.97 -6.97 -3.53
C THR A 100 10.52 -7.12 -4.98
N ALA A 101 11.47 -7.25 -5.90
CA ALA A 101 11.17 -7.38 -7.34
C ALA A 101 10.65 -8.77 -7.73
N ARG A 102 10.83 -9.76 -6.86
CA ARG A 102 10.40 -11.16 -7.01
C ARG A 102 9.78 -11.63 -5.70
N PRO A 103 9.00 -12.74 -5.69
CA PRO A 103 8.52 -13.32 -4.45
C PRO A 103 9.66 -13.51 -3.45
N ALA A 104 9.45 -13.07 -2.21
CA ALA A 104 10.47 -13.13 -1.17
C ALA A 104 10.91 -14.59 -0.96
N ARG A 105 12.22 -14.81 -0.85
CA ARG A 105 12.78 -16.13 -0.61
C ARG A 105 12.34 -16.62 0.76
N GLU A 106 11.80 -17.84 0.81
CA GLU A 106 11.49 -18.48 2.09
C GLU A 106 12.76 -18.63 2.93
N LEU A 107 12.68 -18.12 4.16
CA LEU A 107 13.73 -18.32 5.15
C LEU A 107 13.65 -19.73 5.74
N PRO A 108 14.80 -20.32 6.14
CA PRO A 108 14.79 -21.50 6.98
C PRO A 108 13.89 -21.29 8.20
N LYS A 109 13.24 -22.36 8.67
CA LYS A 109 12.43 -22.28 9.90
C LYS A 109 13.31 -21.72 11.02
N PRO A 110 12.89 -20.62 11.68
CA PRO A 110 13.73 -19.99 12.68
C PRO A 110 13.94 -20.94 13.86
N ALA A 111 15.15 -20.91 14.42
CA ALA A 111 15.51 -21.72 15.59
C ALA A 111 14.72 -21.32 16.84
N ALA A 112 14.24 -20.06 16.87
CA ALA A 112 13.40 -19.51 17.91
C ALA A 112 12.07 -19.00 17.33
N THR A 113 11.08 -18.79 18.20
CA THR A 113 9.75 -18.30 17.80
C THR A 113 9.72 -16.83 17.39
N ARG A 114 10.76 -16.06 17.75
CA ARG A 114 10.92 -14.62 17.53
C ARG A 114 12.40 -14.27 17.42
N LEU A 115 12.70 -13.12 16.83
CA LEU A 115 14.01 -12.49 16.92
C LEU A 115 14.14 -11.70 18.23
N GLU A 116 15.27 -11.81 18.91
CA GLU A 116 15.56 -11.05 20.14
C GLU A 116 16.51 -9.87 19.91
N SER A 117 17.27 -9.88 18.82
CA SER A 117 18.19 -8.80 18.44
C SER A 117 18.28 -8.62 16.93
N SER A 118 18.82 -7.48 16.48
CA SER A 118 19.12 -7.28 15.06
C SER A 118 20.20 -8.23 14.56
N GLY A 119 21.15 -8.62 15.41
CA GLY A 119 22.20 -9.59 15.09
C GLY A 119 21.67 -10.96 14.68
N GLU A 120 20.59 -11.44 15.30
CA GLU A 120 19.95 -12.73 14.93
C GLU A 120 19.32 -12.71 13.53
N ALA A 121 19.05 -11.52 13.00
CA ALA A 121 18.46 -11.32 11.69
C ALA A 121 19.49 -10.99 10.60
N LEU A 122 20.79 -10.94 10.94
CA LEU A 122 21.87 -10.79 9.96
C LEU A 122 22.06 -12.08 9.17
N ILE A 123 22.10 -11.97 7.84
CA ILE A 123 22.38 -13.10 6.96
C ILE A 123 23.82 -12.97 6.48
N TYR A 124 24.67 -13.92 6.86
CA TYR A 124 26.04 -13.99 6.37
C TYR A 124 26.13 -14.85 5.11
N LEU A 125 26.60 -14.24 4.02
CA LEU A 125 26.78 -14.91 2.73
C LEU A 125 28.20 -15.46 2.67
N GLU A 126 28.41 -16.60 3.32
CA GLU A 126 29.74 -17.18 3.57
C GLU A 126 30.59 -17.32 2.30
N LYS A 127 29.98 -17.75 1.19
CA LYS A 127 30.65 -17.90 -0.10
C LYS A 127 31.31 -16.61 -0.61
N TYR A 128 30.83 -15.45 -0.17
CA TYR A 128 31.25 -14.13 -0.67
C TYR A 128 31.86 -13.24 0.42
N GLY A 129 31.73 -13.59 1.70
CA GLY A 129 32.21 -12.77 2.80
C GLY A 129 31.45 -11.46 2.99
N VAL A 130 30.18 -11.40 2.56
CA VAL A 130 29.34 -10.19 2.61
C VAL A 130 28.07 -10.47 3.42
N PHE A 131 27.53 -9.46 4.07
CA PHE A 131 26.25 -9.55 4.79
C PHE A 131 25.06 -9.15 3.91
N ASP A 132 23.90 -9.74 4.17
CA ASP A 132 22.60 -9.17 3.87
C ASP A 132 21.98 -8.69 5.19
N THR A 133 21.64 -7.39 5.20
CA THR A 133 21.18 -6.65 6.37
C THR A 133 19.67 -6.38 6.35
N ALA A 134 18.93 -6.89 5.36
CA ALA A 134 17.52 -6.54 5.16
C ALA A 134 16.66 -6.76 6.41
N TYR A 135 16.75 -7.96 7.01
CA TYR A 135 15.94 -8.31 8.19
C TYR A 135 16.47 -7.67 9.48
N ALA A 136 17.80 -7.51 9.62
CA ALA A 136 18.40 -6.78 10.73
C ALA A 136 18.00 -5.28 10.73
N ALA A 137 17.93 -4.69 9.54
CA ALA A 137 17.43 -3.34 9.34
C ALA A 137 15.92 -3.27 9.63
N ALA A 138 15.12 -4.25 9.21
CA ALA A 138 13.70 -4.34 9.54
C ALA A 138 13.46 -4.34 11.06
N PHE A 139 14.17 -5.22 11.78
CA PHE A 139 14.12 -5.29 13.23
C PHE A 139 14.51 -3.95 13.87
N THR A 140 15.57 -3.33 13.37
CA THR A 140 16.01 -2.03 13.88
C THR A 140 15.02 -0.92 13.59
N ALA A 141 14.37 -0.91 12.42
CA ALA A 141 13.34 0.04 12.04
C ALA A 141 12.13 -0.08 12.98
N GLY A 142 11.62 -1.29 13.20
CA GLY A 142 10.51 -1.54 14.12
C GLY A 142 10.83 -1.12 15.57
N ARG A 143 12.02 -1.46 16.06
CA ARG A 143 12.51 -1.05 17.38
C ARG A 143 12.60 0.47 17.51
N THR A 144 13.12 1.15 16.49
CA THR A 144 13.27 2.62 16.49
C THR A 144 11.91 3.32 16.46
N LEU A 145 10.98 2.84 15.62
CA LEU A 145 9.61 3.36 15.59
C LEU A 145 8.92 3.20 16.94
N ALA A 146 9.06 2.02 17.57
CA ALA A 146 8.49 1.76 18.88
C ALA A 146 9.10 2.63 19.99
N LEU A 147 10.39 2.95 19.92
CA LEU A 147 11.05 3.85 20.87
C LEU A 147 10.63 5.32 20.70
N ALA A 148 10.31 5.72 19.46
CA ALA A 148 9.86 7.08 19.14
C ALA A 148 8.42 7.36 19.58
N ASP A 149 7.59 6.31 19.72
CA ASP A 149 6.17 6.43 20.09
C ASP A 149 5.95 6.20 21.61
N ALA A 150 5.66 7.29 22.32
CA ALA A 150 5.46 7.23 23.77
C ALA A 150 4.16 6.51 24.17
N GLU A 151 3.10 6.63 23.37
CA GLU A 151 1.80 6.01 23.65
C GLU A 151 1.91 4.50 23.50
N PHE A 152 2.48 4.04 22.38
CA PHE A 152 2.76 2.62 22.14
C PHE A 152 3.61 2.01 23.25
N ARG A 153 4.71 2.68 23.64
CA ARG A 153 5.62 2.15 24.66
C ARG A 153 4.93 2.01 26.02
N SER A 154 4.14 3.00 26.44
CA SER A 154 3.38 2.94 27.69
C SER A 154 2.34 1.81 27.65
N ALA A 155 1.56 1.72 26.56
CA ALA A 155 0.57 0.66 26.38
C ALA A 155 1.21 -0.74 26.37
N LEU A 156 2.37 -0.92 25.72
CA LEU A 156 3.10 -2.19 25.67
C LEU A 156 3.56 -2.65 27.06
N LEU A 157 4.07 -1.73 27.88
CA LEU A 157 4.50 -2.04 29.25
C LEU A 157 3.31 -2.39 30.16
N GLU A 158 2.20 -1.66 30.05
CA GLU A 158 0.99 -1.93 30.82
C GLU A 158 0.29 -3.22 30.41
N PHE A 159 0.19 -3.49 29.10
CA PHE A 159 -0.25 -4.79 28.56
C PHE A 159 0.55 -5.93 29.18
N ARG A 160 1.89 -5.84 29.16
CA ARG A 160 2.76 -6.87 29.72
C ARG A 160 2.61 -6.99 31.23
N SER A 161 2.51 -5.87 31.95
CA SER A 161 2.31 -5.87 33.41
C SER A 161 1.03 -6.61 33.79
N THR A 162 -0.06 -6.29 33.08
CA THR A 162 -1.38 -6.86 33.26
C THR A 162 -1.41 -8.34 32.90
N ALA A 163 -0.92 -8.70 31.72
CA ALA A 163 -0.89 -10.09 31.25
C ALA A 163 0.03 -10.96 32.13
N ARG A 164 1.18 -10.44 32.57
CA ARG A 164 2.07 -11.15 33.50
C ARG A 164 1.39 -11.44 34.84
N SER A 165 0.65 -10.47 35.38
CA SER A 165 -0.10 -10.63 36.63
C SER A 165 -1.18 -11.69 36.48
N ALA A 166 -1.91 -11.67 35.36
CA ALA A 166 -2.93 -12.66 35.03
C ALA A 166 -2.34 -14.09 34.85
N VAL A 167 -1.23 -14.23 34.11
CA VAL A 167 -0.53 -15.53 33.94
C VAL A 167 -0.05 -16.07 35.28
N ARG A 168 0.55 -15.24 36.13
CA ARG A 168 0.99 -15.65 37.48
C ARG A 168 -0.18 -16.16 38.31
N ARG A 169 -1.36 -15.56 38.15
CA ARG A 169 -2.59 -15.96 38.85
C ARG A 169 -3.14 -17.28 38.33
N LEU A 170 -3.30 -17.43 37.02
CA LEU A 170 -3.72 -18.69 36.39
C LEU A 170 -2.77 -19.84 36.75
N ALA A 171 -1.47 -19.58 36.75
CA ALA A 171 -0.46 -20.57 37.15
C ALA A 171 -0.49 -20.88 38.67
N SER A 172 -1.08 -20.04 39.51
CA SER A 172 -1.30 -20.32 40.95
C SER A 172 -2.63 -20.98 41.26
N HIS A 173 -3.61 -20.79 40.39
CA HIS A 173 -4.97 -21.24 40.58
C HIS A 173 -5.44 -21.87 39.26
N PRO A 174 -4.95 -23.09 38.92
CA PRO A 174 -5.30 -23.75 37.66
C PRO A 174 -6.81 -23.95 37.50
N GLU A 175 -7.57 -24.02 38.60
CA GLU A 175 -9.04 -24.07 38.61
C GLU A 175 -9.71 -22.86 37.96
N LEU A 176 -8.99 -21.75 37.77
CA LEU A 176 -9.46 -20.58 37.03
C LEU A 176 -9.35 -20.79 35.51
N ALA A 177 -8.41 -21.63 35.05
CA ALA A 177 -8.27 -22.00 33.64
C ALA A 177 -9.35 -23.03 33.26
N GLY A 178 -10.57 -22.54 33.03
CA GLY A 178 -11.75 -23.38 32.72
C GLY A 178 -13.07 -22.85 33.26
N ARG A 179 -13.04 -21.77 34.05
CA ARG A 179 -14.25 -21.05 34.48
C ARG A 179 -14.42 -19.76 33.67
N ALA A 180 -15.64 -19.24 33.62
CA ALA A 180 -15.87 -17.85 33.18
C ALA A 180 -15.28 -16.91 34.24
N VAL A 181 -14.03 -16.49 34.03
CA VAL A 181 -13.31 -15.58 34.91
C VAL A 181 -13.27 -14.20 34.27
N ALA A 182 -13.72 -13.18 34.98
CA ALA A 182 -13.67 -11.82 34.47
C ALA A 182 -12.22 -11.31 34.43
N ALA A 183 -11.88 -10.45 33.47
CA ALA A 183 -10.60 -9.73 33.38
C ALA A 183 -10.13 -9.17 34.74
N ARG A 184 -11.04 -8.53 35.48
CA ARG A 184 -10.78 -7.97 36.83
C ARG A 184 -10.40 -9.05 37.85
N GLN A 185 -10.96 -10.25 37.75
CA GLN A 185 -10.59 -11.40 38.57
C GLN A 185 -9.27 -12.05 38.14
N LEU A 186 -8.59 -11.55 37.10
CA LEU A 186 -7.23 -11.96 36.78
C LEU A 186 -6.20 -10.95 37.27
N THR A 187 -6.57 -9.67 37.31
CA THR A 187 -5.67 -8.55 37.54
C THR A 187 -5.78 -7.93 38.94
N ALA A 188 -6.92 -8.13 39.63
CA ALA A 188 -7.13 -7.58 40.97
C ALA A 188 -6.10 -8.12 41.99
N PRO A 189 -5.63 -7.29 42.94
CA PRO A 189 -4.76 -7.72 44.03
C PRO A 189 -5.33 -8.93 44.78
N LEU A 190 -4.47 -9.93 45.03
CA LEU A 190 -4.85 -11.18 45.72
C LEU A 190 -5.43 -10.93 47.12
N SER A 191 -5.03 -9.84 47.77
CA SER A 191 -5.54 -9.43 49.08
C SER A 191 -7.04 -9.09 49.01
N PHE A 192 -7.48 -8.38 47.98
CA PHE A 192 -8.89 -8.02 47.83
C PHE A 192 -9.75 -9.24 47.52
N GLU A 193 -9.32 -10.14 46.64
CA GLU A 193 -10.09 -11.36 46.39
C GLU A 193 -10.10 -12.32 47.59
N ALA A 194 -8.97 -12.47 48.30
CA ALA A 194 -8.94 -13.29 49.51
C ALA A 194 -9.84 -12.71 50.60
N PHE A 195 -9.92 -11.39 50.71
CA PHE A 195 -10.81 -10.68 51.61
C PHE A 195 -12.27 -10.84 51.19
N ASP A 196 -12.58 -10.66 49.90
CA ASP A 196 -13.92 -10.87 49.35
C ASP A 196 -14.37 -12.32 49.57
N ARG A 197 -13.52 -13.32 49.34
CA ARG A 197 -13.83 -14.72 49.66
C ARG A 197 -14.05 -14.94 51.15
N LEU A 198 -13.26 -14.31 52.02
CA LEU A 198 -13.47 -14.41 53.46
C LEU A 198 -14.83 -13.83 53.88
N LEU A 199 -15.25 -12.74 53.25
CA LEU A 199 -16.53 -12.07 53.48
C LEU A 199 -17.72 -12.83 52.90
N LEU A 200 -17.59 -13.35 51.67
CA LEU A 200 -18.68 -13.94 50.92
C LEU A 200 -18.86 -15.44 51.18
N ASP A 201 -17.80 -16.17 51.58
CA ASP A 201 -17.91 -17.60 51.87
C ASP A 201 -18.60 -17.84 53.23
N GLY A 202 -19.70 -18.60 53.18
CA GLY A 202 -20.44 -19.02 54.37
C GLY A 202 -21.00 -17.83 55.16
N ASP A 203 -21.57 -16.84 54.47
CA ASP A 203 -22.19 -15.64 55.05
C ASP A 203 -21.29 -14.88 56.03
N GLY A 204 -19.99 -14.74 55.69
CA GLY A 204 -19.01 -14.02 56.51
C GLY A 204 -18.51 -14.78 57.75
N THR A 205 -18.98 -16.01 57.99
CA THR A 205 -18.50 -16.84 59.11
C THR A 205 -17.00 -17.13 59.01
N ARG A 206 -16.47 -17.23 57.79
CA ARG A 206 -15.05 -17.46 57.53
C ARG A 206 -14.20 -16.25 57.94
N PHE A 207 -14.66 -15.05 57.62
CA PHE A 207 -14.08 -13.80 58.09
C PHE A 207 -14.14 -13.68 59.61
N ALA A 208 -15.32 -13.87 60.21
CA ALA A 208 -15.51 -13.79 61.66
C ALA A 208 -14.57 -14.74 62.42
N ARG A 209 -14.42 -15.98 61.92
CA ARG A 209 -13.47 -16.95 62.48
C ARG A 209 -12.02 -16.51 62.34
N ALA A 210 -11.64 -16.00 61.17
CA ALA A 210 -10.28 -15.52 60.91
C ALA A 210 -9.90 -14.36 61.85
N VAL A 211 -10.80 -13.39 62.05
CA VAL A 211 -10.61 -12.27 62.98
C VAL A 211 -10.49 -12.75 64.43
N ASN A 212 -11.40 -13.62 64.87
CA ASN A 212 -11.38 -14.16 66.23
C ASN A 212 -10.13 -14.99 66.55
N GLN A 213 -9.54 -15.65 65.54
CA GLN A 213 -8.35 -16.49 65.71
C GLN A 213 -7.02 -15.77 65.48
N ALA A 214 -7.02 -14.60 64.82
CA ALA A 214 -5.79 -13.88 64.49
C ALA A 214 -4.99 -13.46 65.73
N GLY A 215 -5.65 -12.89 66.75
CA GLY A 215 -5.00 -12.44 67.98
C GLY A 215 -4.32 -13.57 68.78
N PRO A 216 -5.02 -14.70 69.04
CA PRO A 216 -4.42 -15.89 69.65
C PRO A 216 -3.26 -16.48 68.84
N GLN A 217 -3.38 -16.56 67.51
CA GLN A 217 -2.34 -17.12 66.64
C GLN A 217 -1.07 -16.27 66.61
N LEU A 218 -1.21 -14.94 66.56
CA LEU A 218 -0.07 -14.02 66.65
C LEU A 218 0.65 -14.13 68.00
N ARG A 219 -0.10 -14.23 69.10
CA ARG A 219 0.48 -14.45 70.44
C ARG A 219 1.20 -15.79 70.58
N ALA A 220 0.73 -16.82 69.88
CA ALA A 220 1.35 -18.14 69.85
C ALA A 220 2.57 -18.23 68.92
N GLY A 221 2.96 -17.15 68.24
CA GLY A 221 4.07 -17.15 67.28
C GLY A 221 3.81 -18.02 66.04
N LEU A 222 2.54 -18.38 65.78
CA LEU A 222 2.17 -19.21 64.65
C LEU A 222 2.16 -18.37 63.38
N HIS A 223 3.24 -18.44 62.61
CA HIS A 223 3.25 -17.95 61.24
C HIS A 223 2.60 -18.97 60.32
N ARG A 224 1.72 -18.50 59.41
CA ARG A 224 1.25 -19.37 58.31
C ARG A 224 2.47 -19.83 57.53
N THR A 225 2.80 -21.11 57.63
CA THR A 225 3.72 -21.75 56.71
C THR A 225 3.07 -21.72 55.34
N ALA A 226 3.69 -21.01 54.39
CA ALA A 226 3.25 -21.08 53.00
C ALA A 226 3.31 -22.56 52.59
N THR A 227 2.20 -23.11 52.13
CA THR A 227 2.19 -24.44 51.54
C THR A 227 3.25 -24.49 50.44
N ALA A 228 4.04 -25.56 50.40
CA ALA A 228 5.14 -25.72 49.45
C ALA A 228 4.62 -25.48 48.02
N ARG A 229 4.96 -24.33 47.44
CA ARG A 229 4.58 -24.01 46.06
C ARG A 229 5.40 -24.93 45.16
N ARG A 230 4.72 -25.74 44.34
CA ARG A 230 5.40 -26.52 43.30
C ARG A 230 6.26 -25.57 42.45
N PRO A 231 7.56 -25.87 42.26
CA PRO A 231 8.40 -25.08 41.38
C PRO A 231 7.81 -25.12 39.97
N ARG A 232 7.66 -23.95 39.37
CA ARG A 232 7.08 -23.82 38.02
C ARG A 232 8.19 -23.87 37.00
N THR A 233 7.98 -24.66 35.95
CA THR A 233 8.90 -24.74 34.81
C THR A 233 8.50 -23.72 33.74
N VAL A 234 9.49 -23.23 32.99
CA VAL A 234 9.27 -22.38 31.81
C VAL A 234 8.34 -23.07 30.80
N SER A 235 8.49 -24.39 30.62
CA SER A 235 7.65 -25.19 29.74
C SER A 235 6.17 -25.17 30.15
N GLY A 236 5.87 -25.21 31.46
CA GLY A 236 4.51 -25.15 31.96
C GLY A 236 3.82 -23.80 31.69
N VAL A 237 4.57 -22.71 31.79
CA VAL A 237 4.04 -21.37 31.47
C VAL A 237 3.79 -21.21 29.98
N ARG A 238 4.71 -21.69 29.13
CA ARG A 238 4.52 -21.67 27.68
C ARG A 238 3.32 -22.52 27.26
N ALA A 239 3.17 -23.72 27.81
CA ALA A 239 2.01 -24.58 27.54
C ALA A 239 0.68 -23.89 27.92
N LEU A 240 0.67 -23.13 29.01
CA LEU A 240 -0.50 -22.33 29.42
C LEU A 240 -0.79 -21.21 28.41
N LEU A 241 0.23 -20.46 27.97
CA LEU A 241 0.07 -19.39 26.98
C LEU A 241 -0.38 -19.91 25.60
N SER A 242 0.02 -21.13 25.24
CA SER A 242 -0.40 -21.77 23.98
C SER A 242 -1.88 -22.19 23.96
N GLN A 243 -2.60 -22.12 25.08
CA GLN A 243 -4.04 -22.41 25.11
C GLN A 243 -4.84 -21.22 24.56
N PRO A 244 -5.67 -21.40 23.51
CA PRO A 244 -6.43 -20.29 22.92
C PRO A 244 -7.37 -19.59 23.90
N SER A 245 -7.97 -20.33 24.82
CA SER A 245 -8.84 -19.77 25.87
C SER A 245 -8.07 -18.85 26.82
N VAL A 246 -6.84 -19.22 27.18
CA VAL A 246 -5.97 -18.40 28.02
C VAL A 246 -5.49 -17.16 27.27
N ALA A 247 -5.06 -17.32 26.02
CA ALA A 247 -4.66 -16.18 25.18
C ALA A 247 -5.77 -15.12 25.12
N THR A 248 -7.01 -15.53 24.83
CA THR A 248 -8.18 -14.64 24.81
C THR A 248 -8.45 -13.98 26.16
N LEU A 249 -8.33 -14.70 27.28
CA LEU A 249 -8.51 -14.12 28.60
C LEU A 249 -7.44 -13.08 28.93
N LEU A 250 -6.19 -13.31 28.50
CA LEU A 250 -5.09 -12.37 28.74
C LEU A 250 -5.24 -11.09 27.93
N THR A 251 -5.64 -11.19 26.66
CA THR A 251 -5.87 -10.02 25.80
C THR A 251 -7.08 -9.22 26.28
N GLN A 252 -8.16 -9.88 26.71
CA GLN A 252 -9.31 -9.23 27.36
C GLN A 252 -8.93 -8.57 28.68
N ALA A 253 -8.06 -9.19 29.48
CA ALA A 253 -7.60 -8.62 30.73
C ALA A 253 -6.78 -7.35 30.55
N ALA A 254 -6.02 -7.26 29.46
CA ALA A 254 -5.24 -6.10 29.08
C ALA A 254 -6.02 -5.05 28.26
N GLY A 255 -7.31 -5.30 27.97
CA GLY A 255 -8.27 -4.29 27.52
C GLY A 255 -7.78 -3.33 26.44
N ASP A 256 -7.87 -2.03 26.75
CA ASP A 256 -7.56 -0.94 25.82
C ASP A 256 -6.06 -0.89 25.49
N GLU A 257 -5.19 -1.21 26.44
CA GLU A 257 -3.74 -1.21 26.23
C GLU A 257 -3.33 -2.24 25.18
N PHE A 258 -3.93 -3.43 25.21
CA PHE A 258 -3.70 -4.44 24.19
C PHE A 258 -4.18 -3.97 22.81
N ARG A 259 -5.35 -3.31 22.74
CA ARG A 259 -5.87 -2.74 21.48
C ARG A 259 -4.94 -1.67 20.92
N THR A 260 -4.47 -0.74 21.75
CA THR A 260 -3.49 0.29 21.33
C THR A 260 -2.22 -0.33 20.75
N VAL A 261 -1.71 -1.40 21.38
CA VAL A 261 -0.55 -2.15 20.87
C VAL A 261 -0.86 -2.81 19.53
N THR A 262 -1.98 -3.53 19.40
CA THR A 262 -2.32 -4.23 18.15
C THR A 262 -2.60 -3.27 17.01
N ASP A 263 -3.31 -2.17 17.25
CA ASP A 263 -3.62 -1.16 16.25
C ASP A 263 -2.33 -0.51 15.73
N TRP A 264 -1.39 -0.19 16.62
CA TRP A 264 -0.08 0.33 16.24
C TRP A 264 0.72 -0.67 15.40
N LEU A 265 0.76 -1.95 15.81
CA LEU A 265 1.46 -2.99 15.04
C LEU A 265 0.79 -3.25 13.69
N ASP A 266 -0.52 -3.08 13.58
CA ASP A 266 -1.24 -3.23 12.33
C ASP A 266 -0.94 -2.10 11.34
N ARG A 267 -0.72 -0.87 11.83
CA ARG A 267 -0.16 0.22 11.02
C ARG A 267 1.25 -0.11 10.54
N LEU A 268 2.07 -0.77 11.38
CA LEU A 268 3.41 -1.26 10.96
C LEU A 268 3.31 -2.31 9.85
N ARG A 269 2.39 -3.27 9.99
CA ARG A 269 2.13 -4.33 9.00
C ARG A 269 1.69 -3.77 7.65
N ARG A 270 0.93 -2.68 7.65
CA ARG A 270 0.53 -1.91 6.44
C ARG A 270 1.58 -0.88 5.99
N LEU A 271 2.79 -0.95 6.56
CA LEU A 271 3.95 -0.12 6.24
C LEU A 271 3.69 1.39 6.45
N GLU A 272 2.68 1.77 7.25
CA GLU A 272 2.22 3.16 7.41
C GLU A 272 3.23 4.10 8.04
N MET A 273 4.10 3.53 8.87
CA MET A 273 5.02 4.29 9.71
C MET A 273 6.43 4.37 9.12
N LEU A 274 6.68 3.72 7.97
CA LEU A 274 8.00 3.70 7.35
C LEU A 274 8.22 4.94 6.48
N GLY A 275 9.43 5.50 6.58
CA GLY A 275 9.92 6.48 5.62
C GLY A 275 10.10 5.88 4.23
N PHE A 276 10.05 6.72 3.20
CA PHE A 276 10.12 6.28 1.80
C PHE A 276 11.44 5.57 1.48
N GLU A 277 12.55 5.97 2.12
CA GLU A 277 13.87 5.36 1.99
C GLU A 277 13.93 3.90 2.45
N HIS A 278 13.02 3.48 3.34
CA HIS A 278 12.89 2.07 3.72
C HIS A 278 12.15 1.26 2.67
N LEU A 279 11.25 1.89 1.90
CA LEU A 279 10.47 1.23 0.85
C LEU A 279 11.26 1.15 -0.46
N VAL A 280 11.98 2.22 -0.80
CA VAL A 280 12.80 2.35 -2.01
C VAL A 280 14.21 2.80 -1.59
N PRO A 281 15.12 1.84 -1.30
CA PRO A 281 16.45 2.16 -0.77
C PRO A 281 17.37 2.96 -1.70
N ASP A 282 17.13 2.91 -3.01
CA ASP A 282 17.86 3.70 -4.00
C ASP A 282 16.87 4.38 -4.96
N SER A 283 16.97 5.70 -5.07
CA SER A 283 16.09 6.53 -5.93
C SER A 283 16.02 6.08 -7.39
N ARG A 284 17.07 5.42 -7.91
CA ARG A 284 17.12 4.91 -9.29
C ARG A 284 16.20 3.70 -9.52
N MET A 285 15.72 3.08 -8.45
CA MET A 285 14.71 2.00 -8.54
C MET A 285 13.34 2.55 -8.95
N LEU A 286 13.05 3.82 -8.66
CA LEU A 286 11.81 4.51 -9.00
C LEU A 286 12.13 5.88 -9.66
N PRO A 287 12.61 5.89 -10.92
CA PRO A 287 12.86 7.11 -11.67
C PRO A 287 11.57 7.90 -11.95
N ALA A 288 11.69 9.16 -12.37
CA ALA A 288 10.54 9.96 -12.79
C ALA A 288 9.82 9.32 -13.99
N GLU A 289 8.51 9.58 -14.09
CA GLU A 289 7.61 8.98 -15.09
C GLU A 289 7.74 7.46 -15.18
N SER A 290 7.58 6.80 -14.03
CA SER A 290 7.70 5.35 -13.94
C SER A 290 6.69 4.69 -13.00
N ILE A 291 6.34 3.45 -13.33
CA ILE A 291 5.52 2.57 -12.50
C ILE A 291 6.33 1.32 -12.13
N ARG A 292 6.22 0.88 -10.87
CA ARG A 292 6.91 -0.31 -10.34
C ARG A 292 5.93 -1.21 -9.61
N PHE A 293 5.93 -2.48 -9.99
CA PHE A 293 5.27 -3.57 -9.30
C PHE A 293 6.28 -4.27 -8.38
N ALA A 294 5.86 -4.57 -7.16
CA ALA A 294 6.69 -5.23 -6.17
C ALA A 294 5.88 -6.23 -5.35
N TYR A 295 6.55 -7.26 -4.85
CA TYR A 295 6.03 -8.12 -3.79
C TYR A 295 6.35 -7.49 -2.44
N VAL A 296 5.53 -7.82 -1.44
CA VAL A 296 5.80 -7.43 -0.05
C VAL A 296 6.35 -8.66 0.67
N ASP A 297 7.49 -8.50 1.34
CA ASP A 297 8.15 -9.57 2.06
C ASP A 297 7.55 -9.75 3.47
N PRO A 298 6.81 -10.83 3.74
CA PRO A 298 6.22 -11.08 5.05
C PRO A 298 7.27 -11.35 6.13
N CYS A 299 8.45 -11.88 5.78
CA CYS A 299 9.54 -12.09 6.72
C CYS A 299 10.16 -10.75 7.16
N TRP A 300 10.22 -9.76 6.26
CA TRP A 300 10.66 -8.41 6.59
C TRP A 300 9.68 -7.76 7.58
N VAL A 301 8.38 -7.83 7.28
CA VAL A 301 7.32 -7.29 8.16
C VAL A 301 7.35 -7.96 9.53
N ARG A 302 7.50 -9.29 9.58
CA ARG A 302 7.65 -10.03 10.83
C ARG A 302 8.87 -9.56 11.62
N ALA A 303 10.02 -9.40 10.98
CA ALA A 303 11.23 -8.92 11.65
C ALA A 303 11.05 -7.51 12.22
N ALA A 304 10.34 -6.62 11.52
CA ALA A 304 9.99 -5.30 12.03
C ALA A 304 9.06 -5.37 13.25
N VAL A 305 8.04 -6.25 13.24
CA VAL A 305 7.15 -6.48 14.39
C VAL A 305 7.92 -7.03 15.59
N ASP A 306 8.81 -8.01 15.39
CA ASP A 306 9.67 -8.55 16.44
C ASP A 306 10.57 -7.44 17.03
N GLY A 307 11.11 -6.57 16.17
CA GLY A 307 11.87 -5.38 16.56
C GLY A 307 11.06 -4.41 17.42
N ALA A 308 9.83 -4.09 17.03
CA ALA A 308 8.94 -3.22 17.80
C ALA A 308 8.62 -3.80 19.18
N LEU A 309 8.43 -5.12 19.26
CA LEU A 309 8.16 -5.85 20.50
C LEU A 309 9.42 -6.12 21.33
N SER A 310 10.62 -5.81 20.84
CA SER A 310 11.87 -6.04 21.58
C SER A 310 12.12 -5.04 22.72
N ILE A 311 11.45 -3.87 22.70
CA ILE A 311 11.68 -2.82 23.70
C ILE A 311 11.08 -3.20 25.05
N GLY A 312 11.71 -2.80 26.16
CA GLY A 312 11.12 -2.93 27.51
C GLY A 312 10.88 -4.39 27.96
N VAL A 313 11.61 -5.36 27.40
CA VAL A 313 11.56 -6.76 27.82
C VAL A 313 12.44 -6.95 29.06
N GLY A 314 11.82 -7.19 30.22
CA GLY A 314 12.54 -7.42 31.48
C GLY A 314 12.65 -8.90 31.88
N HIS A 315 11.78 -9.75 31.34
CA HIS A 315 11.70 -11.17 31.70
C HIS A 315 11.42 -12.04 30.47
N ALA A 316 11.85 -13.31 30.50
CA ALA A 316 11.52 -14.29 29.46
C ALA A 316 10.01 -14.45 29.22
N LEU A 317 9.20 -14.28 30.28
CA LEU A 317 7.74 -14.28 30.17
C LEU A 317 7.20 -13.10 29.36
N ASP A 318 7.82 -11.91 29.45
CA ASP A 318 7.39 -10.74 28.67
C ASP A 318 7.57 -11.01 27.18
N ALA A 319 8.68 -11.67 26.83
CA ALA A 319 9.00 -12.05 25.48
C ALA A 319 8.08 -13.17 24.95
N ASP A 320 7.60 -14.07 25.82
CA ASP A 320 6.59 -15.08 25.47
C ASP A 320 5.19 -14.45 25.32
N LEU A 321 4.84 -13.44 26.12
CA LEU A 321 3.58 -12.69 26.03
C LEU A 321 3.46 -11.87 24.73
N ASN A 322 4.58 -11.45 24.14
CA ASN A 322 4.60 -10.77 22.85
C ASN A 322 3.89 -11.59 21.75
N GLN A 323 3.87 -12.92 21.85
CA GLN A 323 3.17 -13.78 20.88
C GLN A 323 1.66 -13.54 20.83
N LEU A 324 1.07 -12.94 21.86
CA LEU A 324 -0.34 -12.55 21.85
C LEU A 324 -0.61 -11.39 20.87
N ALA A 325 0.40 -10.55 20.60
CA ALA A 325 0.29 -9.36 19.74
C ALA A 325 0.84 -9.59 18.31
N THR A 326 1.45 -10.75 18.03
CA THR A 326 2.04 -11.06 16.72
C THR A 326 0.99 -11.48 15.69
N THR A 327 -0.13 -12.07 16.10
CA THR A 327 -1.29 -12.39 15.26
C THR A 327 -2.17 -11.15 15.12
N GLY A 328 -2.01 -10.39 14.04
CA GLY A 328 -2.71 -9.13 13.81
C GLY A 328 -3.30 -9.00 12.41
N GLY A 329 -3.59 -7.77 12.01
CA GLY A 329 -4.22 -7.40 10.75
C GLY A 329 -3.46 -7.83 9.49
N PRO A 330 -4.09 -7.65 8.32
CA PRO A 330 -3.58 -8.19 7.06
C PRO A 330 -2.22 -7.59 6.69
N VAL A 331 -1.29 -8.47 6.29
CA VAL A 331 -0.02 -8.08 5.68
C VAL A 331 -0.25 -7.99 4.17
N PRO A 332 0.08 -6.87 3.51
CA PRO A 332 0.00 -6.77 2.06
C PRO A 332 0.85 -7.84 1.38
N ALA A 333 0.40 -8.33 0.22
CA ALA A 333 1.15 -9.31 -0.57
C ALA A 333 1.94 -8.66 -1.71
N CYS A 334 1.44 -7.55 -2.27
CA CYS A 334 2.13 -6.80 -3.31
C CYS A 334 1.87 -5.29 -3.20
N ALA A 335 2.66 -4.54 -3.95
CA ALA A 335 2.62 -3.10 -4.02
C ALA A 335 2.73 -2.60 -5.47
N VAL A 336 2.11 -1.44 -5.73
CA VAL A 336 2.30 -0.65 -6.94
C VAL A 336 2.80 0.73 -6.53
N LEU A 337 3.92 1.15 -7.10
CA LEU A 337 4.46 2.50 -6.95
C LEU A 337 4.38 3.22 -8.27
N ILE A 338 3.82 4.42 -8.26
CA ILE A 338 3.77 5.31 -9.42
C ILE A 338 4.53 6.57 -9.04
N ARG A 339 5.53 6.95 -9.82
CA ARG A 339 6.19 8.25 -9.72
C ARG A 339 5.96 8.98 -11.03
N SER A 340 5.06 9.96 -11.02
CA SER A 340 4.66 10.67 -12.23
C SER A 340 3.93 11.97 -11.90
N ASP A 341 4.02 12.94 -12.81
CA ASP A 341 3.19 14.14 -12.81
C ASP A 341 1.69 13.83 -12.91
N LEU A 342 1.31 12.59 -13.30
CA LEU A 342 -0.07 12.10 -13.18
C LEU A 342 -0.62 12.18 -11.76
N VAL A 343 0.21 11.98 -10.75
CA VAL A 343 -0.21 11.92 -9.34
C VAL A 343 -0.77 13.27 -8.86
N PRO A 344 -0.06 14.41 -9.02
CA PRO A 344 -0.59 15.71 -8.64
C PRO A 344 -1.61 16.29 -9.64
N ASN A 345 -1.46 16.01 -10.94
CA ASN A 345 -2.31 16.63 -11.99
C ASN A 345 -3.65 15.90 -12.18
N TRP A 346 -3.70 14.58 -11.93
CA TRP A 346 -4.94 13.78 -11.91
C TRP A 346 -5.11 13.08 -10.55
N PRO A 347 -5.33 13.83 -9.46
CA PRO A 347 -5.39 13.25 -8.11
C PRO A 347 -6.53 12.24 -7.96
N GLN A 348 -7.59 12.39 -8.78
CA GLN A 348 -8.75 11.51 -8.83
C GLN A 348 -8.69 10.44 -9.91
N ALA A 349 -7.51 10.17 -10.49
CA ALA A 349 -7.31 9.03 -11.38
C ALA A 349 -7.83 7.75 -10.73
N ILE A 350 -8.63 7.01 -11.51
CA ILE A 350 -9.25 5.76 -11.08
C ILE A 350 -8.19 4.67 -11.19
N VAL A 351 -8.00 3.94 -10.11
CA VAL A 351 -7.08 2.81 -10.06
C VAL A 351 -7.89 1.57 -9.76
N THR A 352 -7.84 0.59 -10.66
CA THR A 352 -8.53 -0.69 -10.49
C THR A 352 -7.52 -1.82 -10.61
N ALA A 353 -7.48 -2.71 -9.63
CA ALA A 353 -6.62 -3.89 -9.67
C ALA A 353 -7.45 -5.16 -9.63
N TYR A 354 -6.95 -6.20 -10.27
CA TYR A 354 -7.61 -7.50 -10.38
C TYR A 354 -6.69 -8.62 -9.92
N ALA A 355 -7.31 -9.68 -9.44
CA ALA A 355 -6.75 -11.01 -9.41
C ALA A 355 -7.73 -11.94 -10.13
N ASP A 356 -7.31 -12.50 -11.26
CA ASP A 356 -8.16 -13.19 -12.22
C ASP A 356 -9.30 -12.27 -12.71
N THR A 357 -10.52 -12.50 -12.21
CA THR A 357 -11.72 -11.72 -12.55
C THR A 357 -12.22 -10.86 -11.39
N THR A 358 -11.61 -10.98 -10.21
CA THR A 358 -12.06 -10.32 -8.99
C THR A 358 -11.36 -8.98 -8.82
N VAL A 359 -12.12 -7.91 -8.59
CA VAL A 359 -11.57 -6.58 -8.24
C VAL A 359 -11.02 -6.62 -6.82
N ILE A 360 -9.79 -6.17 -6.65
CA ILE A 360 -9.08 -6.16 -5.37
C ILE A 360 -8.88 -4.72 -4.92
N GLU A 361 -9.48 -4.39 -3.77
CA GLU A 361 -9.28 -3.09 -3.14
C GLU A 361 -7.91 -3.02 -2.44
N PRO A 362 -7.20 -1.88 -2.52
CA PRO A 362 -5.95 -1.71 -1.81
C PRO A 362 -6.19 -1.64 -0.28
N LEU A 363 -5.32 -2.30 0.49
CA LEU A 363 -5.24 -2.13 1.95
C LEU A 363 -4.78 -0.72 2.33
N ARG A 364 -4.03 -0.06 1.45
CA ARG A 364 -3.52 1.29 1.63
C ARG A 364 -3.28 1.98 0.29
N SER A 365 -3.67 3.24 0.20
CA SER A 365 -3.32 4.15 -0.88
C SER A 365 -2.82 5.45 -0.26
N THR A 366 -1.61 5.90 -0.62
CA THR A 366 -1.00 7.11 -0.06
C THR A 366 -0.12 7.80 -1.08
N VAL A 367 0.06 9.10 -0.93
CA VAL A 367 1.03 9.89 -1.69
C VAL A 367 2.22 10.22 -0.79
N TYR A 368 3.44 10.04 -1.30
CA TYR A 368 4.70 10.48 -0.69
C TYR A 368 5.22 11.67 -1.50
N GLY A 369 5.57 12.76 -0.81
CA GLY A 369 5.93 14.00 -1.49
C GLY A 369 4.76 14.54 -2.32
N THR A 370 5.01 14.83 -3.60
CA THR A 370 4.01 15.38 -4.52
C THR A 370 3.69 14.46 -5.70
N ASP A 371 4.65 13.66 -6.14
CA ASP A 371 4.64 12.90 -7.40
C ASP A 371 4.60 11.37 -7.21
N ILE A 372 4.74 10.86 -5.98
CA ILE A 372 4.82 9.42 -5.73
C ILE A 372 3.54 8.89 -5.07
N ARG A 373 2.87 7.94 -5.71
CA ARG A 373 1.73 7.20 -5.15
C ARG A 373 2.13 5.76 -4.84
N LEU A 374 1.82 5.29 -3.63
CA LEU A 374 1.97 3.90 -3.19
C LEU A 374 0.58 3.28 -3.00
N LEU A 375 0.36 2.12 -3.61
CA LEU A 375 -0.79 1.25 -3.37
C LEU A 375 -0.31 -0.10 -2.83
N LEU A 376 -0.93 -0.59 -1.76
CA LEU A 376 -0.63 -1.90 -1.16
C LEU A 376 -1.86 -2.79 -1.25
N TYR A 377 -1.72 -4.01 -1.75
CA TYR A 377 -2.83 -4.95 -1.97
C TYR A 377 -2.73 -6.17 -1.06
N PRO A 378 -3.87 -6.75 -0.62
CA PRO A 378 -3.89 -7.90 0.28
C PRO A 378 -3.44 -9.21 -0.39
N GLN A 379 -3.46 -9.26 -1.72
CA GLN A 379 -3.05 -10.41 -2.52
C GLN A 379 -2.33 -9.95 -3.79
N VAL A 380 -1.61 -10.85 -4.43
CA VAL A 380 -0.91 -10.57 -5.70
C VAL A 380 -1.95 -10.31 -6.78
N ILE A 381 -1.77 -9.20 -7.50
CA ILE A 381 -2.63 -8.78 -8.61
C ILE A 381 -2.02 -9.24 -9.93
N ASP A 382 -2.87 -9.58 -10.91
CA ASP A 382 -2.46 -9.98 -12.27
C ASP A 382 -2.76 -8.89 -13.32
N ARG A 383 -3.66 -7.96 -13.02
CA ARG A 383 -3.97 -6.82 -13.87
C ARG A 383 -4.17 -5.55 -13.05
N PHE A 384 -3.62 -4.45 -13.54
CA PHE A 384 -3.72 -3.13 -12.96
C PHE A 384 -4.13 -2.11 -14.02
N GLU A 385 -5.15 -1.32 -13.75
CA GLU A 385 -5.71 -0.34 -14.67
C GLU A 385 -5.67 1.05 -14.03
N LEU A 386 -5.10 2.00 -14.77
CA LEU A 386 -5.08 3.41 -14.42
C LEU A 386 -5.93 4.16 -15.45
N ALA A 387 -7.00 4.81 -15.00
CA ALA A 387 -7.93 5.50 -15.86
C ALA A 387 -8.13 6.96 -15.45
N GLU A 388 -8.34 7.80 -16.45
CA GLU A 388 -8.71 9.19 -16.27
C GLU A 388 -10.07 9.28 -15.56
N PRO A 389 -10.24 10.17 -14.57
CA PRO A 389 -11.55 10.38 -13.96
C PRO A 389 -12.56 10.85 -15.01
N PRO A 390 -13.82 10.35 -14.98
CA PRO A 390 -14.86 10.77 -15.91
C PRO A 390 -15.38 12.16 -15.53
N ARG A 391 -14.55 13.20 -15.68
CA ARG A 391 -14.88 14.58 -15.39
C ARG A 391 -14.95 15.38 -16.69
N GLY A 392 -16.16 15.40 -17.27
CA GLY A 392 -16.48 16.24 -18.42
C GLY A 392 -16.57 15.47 -19.74
N ILE A 393 -17.36 16.01 -20.66
CA ILE A 393 -17.35 15.60 -22.07
C ILE A 393 -16.23 16.40 -22.72
N CYS A 394 -15.08 15.78 -22.95
CA CYS A 394 -14.01 16.40 -23.73
C CYS A 394 -14.38 16.30 -25.22
N PHE A 395 -14.27 17.42 -25.94
CA PHE A 395 -14.51 17.45 -27.38
C PHE A 395 -13.43 16.59 -28.07
N GLY A 396 -13.88 15.72 -28.97
CA GLY A 396 -13.22 14.48 -29.40
C GLY A 396 -11.84 14.53 -30.06
N ILE A 397 -11.18 15.69 -30.17
CA ILE A 397 -9.82 15.75 -30.70
C ILE A 397 -8.88 15.29 -29.56
N GLY A 398 -8.34 14.08 -29.70
CA GLY A 398 -7.35 13.54 -28.78
C GLY A 398 -6.00 14.27 -28.92
N GLU A 399 -5.12 14.04 -27.95
CA GLU A 399 -3.79 14.67 -27.81
C GLU A 399 -2.90 14.49 -29.07
N VAL A 400 -3.14 13.46 -29.87
CA VAL A 400 -2.41 13.16 -31.13
C VAL A 400 -2.96 13.93 -32.35
N GLY A 401 -3.82 14.93 -32.12
CA GLY A 401 -4.48 15.70 -33.18
C GLY A 401 -5.37 14.82 -34.06
N THR A 402 -6.00 13.80 -33.49
CA THR A 402 -6.95 12.89 -34.18
C THR A 402 -8.17 12.60 -33.34
N LEU A 403 -9.21 12.14 -34.02
CA LEU A 403 -10.49 11.70 -33.48
C LEU A 403 -10.56 10.17 -33.55
N GLN A 404 -10.85 9.52 -32.43
CA GLN A 404 -11.15 8.09 -32.43
C GLN A 404 -12.59 7.88 -32.91
N LEU A 405 -12.75 7.33 -34.11
CA LEU A 405 -14.06 7.02 -34.68
C LEU A 405 -14.83 6.05 -33.79
N ARG A 406 -16.13 6.30 -33.64
CA ARG A 406 -17.05 5.45 -32.87
C ARG A 406 -18.10 4.85 -33.77
N ARG A 407 -18.45 3.59 -33.53
CA ARG A 407 -19.47 2.89 -34.33
C ARG A 407 -20.81 3.63 -34.25
N ILE A 408 -21.39 3.92 -35.41
CA ILE A 408 -22.68 4.63 -35.55
C ILE A 408 -23.88 3.69 -35.81
N SER A 409 -23.62 2.38 -35.96
CA SER A 409 -24.61 1.34 -36.26
C SER A 409 -24.21 -0.02 -35.64
N GLY A 410 -25.17 -0.95 -35.57
CA GLY A 410 -24.99 -2.30 -34.99
C GLY A 410 -25.18 -2.38 -33.47
N ASP A 411 -24.76 -3.49 -32.86
CA ASP A 411 -25.00 -3.78 -31.43
C ASP A 411 -24.04 -3.05 -30.48
N ARG A 412 -23.02 -2.37 -31.01
CA ARG A 412 -21.97 -1.67 -30.26
C ARG A 412 -21.90 -0.19 -30.61
N ILE A 413 -23.05 0.47 -30.79
CA ILE A 413 -23.11 1.92 -31.04
C ILE A 413 -22.35 2.67 -29.93
N GLY A 414 -21.50 3.62 -30.33
CA GLY A 414 -20.70 4.44 -29.41
C GLY A 414 -19.38 3.81 -28.95
N TYR A 415 -19.14 2.51 -29.20
CA TYR A 415 -17.84 1.91 -28.94
C TYR A 415 -16.79 2.43 -29.94
N PRO A 416 -15.54 2.64 -29.51
CA PRO A 416 -14.46 3.01 -30.41
C PRO A 416 -14.22 1.92 -31.46
N VAL A 417 -13.89 2.33 -32.67
CA VAL A 417 -13.38 1.45 -33.73
C VAL A 417 -11.92 1.17 -33.40
N GLU A 418 -11.55 -0.10 -33.22
CA GLU A 418 -10.19 -0.47 -32.78
C GLU A 418 -9.16 -0.43 -33.93
N GLY A 419 -7.90 -0.12 -33.60
CA GLY A 419 -6.77 -0.08 -34.53
C GLY A 419 -6.69 1.19 -35.38
N ALA A 420 -5.74 1.21 -36.32
CA ALA A 420 -5.46 2.37 -37.18
C ALA A 420 -6.67 2.81 -38.04
N ALA A 421 -7.60 1.89 -38.32
CA ALA A 421 -8.84 2.20 -39.04
C ALA A 421 -9.82 3.08 -38.22
N GLY A 422 -9.62 3.18 -36.91
CA GLY A 422 -10.38 4.06 -36.03
C GLY A 422 -9.80 5.46 -35.87
N GLU A 423 -8.59 5.74 -36.36
CA GLU A 423 -8.00 7.07 -36.30
C GLU A 423 -8.48 7.95 -37.47
N PHE A 424 -9.00 9.14 -37.14
CA PHE A 424 -9.42 10.12 -38.12
C PHE A 424 -8.77 11.49 -37.85
N PRO A 425 -8.21 12.18 -38.85
CA PRO A 425 -7.96 11.73 -40.21
C PRO A 425 -6.95 10.56 -40.28
N PRO A 426 -7.04 9.71 -41.31
CA PRO A 426 -6.05 8.67 -41.55
C PRO A 426 -4.65 9.27 -41.72
N GLU A 427 -3.62 8.48 -41.38
CA GLU A 427 -2.22 8.90 -41.42
C GLU A 427 -1.74 9.10 -42.87
N ASN A 428 -1.79 10.35 -43.34
CA ASN A 428 -1.47 10.70 -44.73
C ASN A 428 -0.19 11.57 -44.85
N SER A 429 0.44 11.98 -43.74
CA SER A 429 1.56 12.93 -43.73
C SER A 429 2.51 12.72 -42.56
N PHE A 430 3.76 13.17 -42.70
CA PHE A 430 4.82 13.03 -41.69
C PHE A 430 4.67 13.94 -40.46
N ASP A 431 3.75 14.90 -40.47
CA ASP A 431 3.53 15.82 -39.34
C ASP A 431 2.31 15.40 -38.52
N ARG A 432 2.57 14.82 -37.35
CA ARG A 432 1.55 14.21 -36.48
C ARG A 432 0.64 15.26 -35.83
N PHE A 433 1.12 16.50 -35.70
CA PHE A 433 0.45 17.58 -34.98
C PHE A 433 -0.50 18.42 -35.87
N ASP A 434 -0.57 18.14 -37.17
CA ASP A 434 -1.25 19.02 -38.14
C ASP A 434 -2.44 18.38 -38.87
N ARG A 435 -2.83 17.16 -38.50
CA ARG A 435 -3.86 16.39 -39.23
C ARG A 435 -5.23 17.08 -39.24
N PHE A 436 -5.60 17.77 -38.15
CA PHE A 436 -6.87 18.50 -38.05
C PHE A 436 -6.86 19.90 -38.67
N ARG A 437 -5.68 20.49 -38.95
CA ARG A 437 -5.58 21.84 -39.53
C ARG A 437 -6.27 21.95 -40.89
N ARG A 438 -6.35 20.86 -41.65
CA ARG A 438 -7.06 20.81 -42.95
C ARG A 438 -8.55 21.17 -42.84
N PHE A 439 -9.16 20.95 -41.68
CA PHE A 439 -10.55 21.30 -41.41
C PHE A 439 -10.70 22.68 -40.77
N LEU A 440 -9.65 23.49 -40.68
CA LEU A 440 -9.74 24.85 -40.17
C LEU A 440 -9.94 25.81 -41.35
N ARG A 441 -10.84 26.79 -41.19
CA ARG A 441 -10.99 27.89 -42.14
C ARG A 441 -10.04 29.03 -41.76
N PRO A 442 -9.43 29.73 -42.73
CA PRO A 442 -8.65 30.93 -42.46
C PRO A 442 -9.54 32.02 -41.84
N ASN A 443 -9.02 32.76 -40.86
CA ASN A 443 -9.73 33.87 -40.22
C ASN A 443 -9.91 35.08 -41.17
N ASP A 444 -8.99 35.25 -42.13
CA ASP A 444 -9.00 36.31 -43.14
C ASP A 444 -8.78 35.71 -44.54
N PRO A 445 -9.71 35.91 -45.51
CA PRO A 445 -9.53 35.47 -46.90
C PRO A 445 -8.29 36.04 -47.58
N ASP A 446 -7.83 37.22 -47.14
CA ASP A 446 -6.72 37.97 -47.77
C ASP A 446 -5.36 37.75 -47.05
N ASN A 447 -5.34 37.11 -45.87
CA ASN A 447 -4.11 36.73 -45.17
C ASN A 447 -4.23 35.34 -44.50
N PRO A 448 -3.93 34.24 -45.23
CA PRO A 448 -4.21 32.87 -44.80
C PRO A 448 -3.21 32.29 -43.77
N THR A 449 -2.41 33.12 -43.10
CA THR A 449 -1.27 32.64 -42.29
C THR A 449 -1.64 31.98 -40.96
N ASP A 450 -2.91 32.03 -40.51
CA ASP A 450 -3.33 31.41 -39.25
C ASP A 450 -4.83 30.97 -39.27
N PRO A 451 -5.14 29.74 -39.71
CA PRO A 451 -6.50 29.22 -39.68
C PRO A 451 -6.86 28.69 -38.29
N ASP A 452 -7.92 29.24 -37.69
CA ASP A 452 -8.19 29.08 -36.25
C ASP A 452 -9.64 28.65 -35.94
N VAL A 453 -10.50 28.52 -36.96
CA VAL A 453 -11.92 28.16 -36.76
C VAL A 453 -12.27 26.87 -37.48
N LEU A 454 -12.91 25.93 -36.79
CA LEU A 454 -13.31 24.64 -37.36
C LEU A 454 -14.39 24.79 -38.45
N ASN A 455 -14.10 24.26 -39.63
CA ASN A 455 -14.97 24.17 -40.78
C ASN A 455 -15.87 22.93 -40.68
N VAL A 456 -17.08 23.07 -40.12
CA VAL A 456 -18.00 21.94 -39.90
C VAL A 456 -18.72 21.52 -41.19
N TYR A 457 -19.25 22.48 -41.95
CA TYR A 457 -20.04 22.27 -43.19
C TYR A 457 -19.76 23.32 -44.28
N GLY A 458 -18.77 24.18 -44.09
CA GLY A 458 -18.45 25.26 -45.02
C GLY A 458 -17.77 24.77 -46.30
N PRO A 459 -17.38 25.71 -47.18
CA PRO A 459 -16.73 25.39 -48.45
C PRO A 459 -15.34 24.78 -48.22
N GLY A 460 -14.80 24.11 -49.25
CA GLY A 460 -13.48 23.48 -49.20
C GLY A 460 -13.54 22.09 -48.58
N ASP A 461 -12.84 21.89 -47.46
CA ASP A 461 -12.69 20.60 -46.78
C ASP A 461 -13.38 20.60 -45.41
N PRO A 462 -14.71 20.40 -45.36
CA PRO A 462 -15.47 20.41 -44.12
C PRO A 462 -15.39 19.07 -43.37
N LEU A 463 -15.39 19.15 -42.03
CA LEU A 463 -15.25 18.01 -41.13
C LEU A 463 -16.39 16.99 -41.27
N VAL A 464 -17.66 17.42 -41.29
CA VAL A 464 -18.79 16.46 -41.23
C VAL A 464 -18.94 15.62 -42.49
N PRO A 465 -18.82 16.16 -43.72
CA PRO A 465 -18.76 15.34 -44.92
C PRO A 465 -17.60 14.35 -44.92
N ALA A 466 -16.41 14.75 -44.46
CA ALA A 466 -15.27 13.85 -44.34
C ALA A 466 -15.51 12.71 -43.32
N LEU A 467 -16.12 13.01 -42.18
CA LEU A 467 -16.55 11.99 -41.21
C LEU A 467 -17.66 11.08 -41.77
N SER A 468 -18.58 11.63 -42.57
CA SER A 468 -19.65 10.84 -43.21
C SER A 468 -19.06 9.82 -44.19
N GLN A 469 -18.05 10.24 -44.96
CA GLN A 469 -17.30 9.35 -45.84
C GLN A 469 -16.52 8.27 -45.06
N ALA A 470 -15.90 8.63 -43.92
CA ALA A 470 -15.17 7.67 -43.08
C ALA A 470 -16.08 6.56 -42.50
N HIS A 471 -17.37 6.84 -42.33
CA HIS A 471 -18.39 5.88 -41.88
C HIS A 471 -19.18 5.24 -43.03
N ASP A 472 -18.83 5.51 -44.28
CA ASP A 472 -19.54 5.05 -45.49
C ASP A 472 -21.04 5.37 -45.46
N VAL A 473 -21.39 6.59 -45.01
CA VAL A 473 -22.76 7.10 -44.97
C VAL A 473 -22.89 8.38 -45.79
N GLN A 474 -24.07 8.60 -46.38
CA GLN A 474 -24.32 9.84 -47.16
C GLN A 474 -24.19 11.10 -46.30
N GLN A 475 -24.71 11.07 -45.06
CA GLN A 475 -24.65 12.20 -44.15
C GLN A 475 -24.84 11.73 -42.70
N LEU A 476 -23.93 12.14 -41.81
CA LEU A 476 -24.13 11.96 -40.38
C LEU A 476 -25.25 12.88 -39.87
N SER A 477 -26.16 12.30 -39.09
CA SER A 477 -27.09 13.08 -38.26
C SER A 477 -26.35 13.89 -37.19
N SER A 478 -26.99 14.91 -36.63
CA SER A 478 -26.45 15.68 -35.50
C SER A 478 -26.10 14.79 -34.30
N ALA A 479 -26.90 13.76 -34.02
CA ALA A 479 -26.63 12.80 -32.95
C ALA A 479 -25.39 11.93 -33.25
N GLN A 480 -25.22 11.46 -34.48
CA GLN A 480 -24.04 10.68 -34.86
C GLN A 480 -22.78 11.53 -34.92
N PHE A 481 -22.88 12.80 -35.36
CA PHE A 481 -21.77 13.75 -35.29
C PHE A 481 -21.38 14.03 -33.84
N ALA A 482 -22.35 14.32 -32.97
CA ALA A 482 -22.10 14.51 -31.54
C ALA A 482 -21.43 13.28 -30.92
N LEU A 483 -21.86 12.06 -31.31
CA LEU A 483 -21.23 10.82 -30.88
C LEU A 483 -19.76 10.74 -31.28
N GLN A 484 -19.41 11.13 -32.51
CA GLN A 484 -18.00 11.18 -32.93
C GLN A 484 -17.20 12.18 -32.10
N MET A 485 -17.78 13.31 -31.71
CA MET A 485 -17.09 14.37 -30.95
C MET A 485 -16.91 14.05 -29.45
N ILE A 486 -17.13 12.82 -28.99
CA ILE A 486 -16.92 12.41 -27.60
C ILE A 486 -15.53 11.81 -27.45
N ASN A 487 -14.64 12.48 -26.71
CA ASN A 487 -13.43 11.82 -26.20
C ASN A 487 -13.79 10.99 -24.95
N ALA A 488 -13.41 9.71 -24.92
CA ALA A 488 -13.61 8.88 -23.72
C ALA A 488 -12.50 9.15 -22.72
N PRO A 489 -12.75 9.00 -21.41
CA PRO A 489 -11.67 8.92 -20.43
C PRO A 489 -10.67 7.85 -20.86
N GLN A 490 -9.41 8.22 -20.92
CA GLN A 490 -8.35 7.31 -21.33
C GLN A 490 -8.02 6.32 -20.20
N ALA A 491 -7.58 5.12 -20.56
CA ALA A 491 -7.18 4.11 -19.60
C ALA A 491 -5.94 3.36 -20.09
N GLN A 492 -5.02 3.10 -19.16
CA GLN A 492 -3.82 2.31 -19.38
C GLN A 492 -3.91 1.03 -18.53
N THR A 493 -3.82 -0.12 -19.20
CA THR A 493 -3.83 -1.44 -18.56
C THR A 493 -2.43 -2.03 -18.53
N PHE A 494 -2.03 -2.54 -17.37
CA PHE A 494 -0.84 -3.33 -17.14
C PHE A 494 -1.27 -4.74 -16.78
N SER A 495 -0.82 -5.73 -17.55
CA SER A 495 -1.16 -7.14 -17.33
C SER A 495 0.10 -7.94 -17.06
N TYR A 496 0.12 -8.66 -15.95
CA TYR A 496 1.15 -9.59 -15.56
C TYR A 496 0.59 -11.00 -15.66
N ARG A 497 1.08 -11.77 -16.64
CA ARG A 497 0.89 -13.22 -16.65
C ARG A 497 2.14 -13.84 -16.04
N PRO A 498 2.03 -14.60 -14.93
CA PRO A 498 3.17 -15.21 -14.26
C PRO A 498 3.95 -16.16 -15.17
#